data_AF-A0A956FT70-F1
#
_entry.id   AF-A0A956FT70-F1
#
_cell.length_a   1.000
_cell.length_b   1.000
_cell.length_c   1.000
_cell.angle_alpha   90.00
_cell.angle_beta   90.00
_cell.angle_gamma   90.00
#
_symmetry.space_group_name_H-M   'P 1'
#
loop_
_entity.id
_entity.type
_entity.pdbx_description
1 polymer ?
#
loop_
_entity_poly.entity_id
_entity_poly.type
_entity_poly.pdbx_seq_one_letter_code
_entity_poly.pdbx_strand_id
1 'polypeptide(L)'
;MMADTLTITDNRTGKQYEIAITDGAIHAPDLLQIKTSPEDFGLLSYDPAYKNTASCRSAITLIDGAKGILRYRGYPIEQLAEESTFLEVAFLLLKGELPNEAQYSKWENEITHHTFVHEYVLRSMDGFLYDAHMMGKLVASLAGLSTFYPKSKAVRDAATREEHIVKIIAKMPTMAAWSFRHSMGRPYIYPDNSLSYCGNFLNMLFRMGEPKYTPNPILERALNVLFILHADH
;
A
#
# COMPACT_ATOMS: atom_id res chain seq x y z
N MET A 1 -32.97 -6.84 23.70
CA MET A 1 -31.92 -7.51 22.91
C MET A 1 -30.97 -8.16 23.90
N MET A 2 -30.49 -9.38 23.63
CA MET A 2 -29.45 -9.98 24.47
C MET A 2 -28.18 -9.09 24.39
N ALA A 3 -27.40 -9.02 25.46
CA ALA A 3 -26.14 -8.31 25.42
C ALA A 3 -25.16 -9.08 24.51
N ASP A 4 -24.39 -8.37 23.67
CA ASP A 4 -23.35 -8.96 22.83
C ASP A 4 -22.12 -9.28 23.70
N THR A 5 -22.23 -10.35 24.50
CA THR A 5 -21.19 -10.81 25.41
C THR A 5 -20.88 -12.29 25.21
N LEU A 6 -19.65 -12.67 25.55
CA LEU A 6 -19.15 -14.04 25.62
C LEU A 6 -18.96 -14.42 27.08
N THR A 7 -19.69 -15.44 27.55
CA THR A 7 -19.49 -16.02 28.87
C THR A 7 -18.40 -17.10 28.81
N ILE A 8 -17.32 -16.93 29.58
CA ILE A 8 -16.21 -17.88 29.71
C ILE A 8 -16.25 -18.48 31.10
N THR A 9 -16.25 -19.81 31.19
CA THR A 9 -16.10 -20.54 32.46
C THR A 9 -14.69 -21.10 32.54
N ASP A 10 -13.90 -20.68 33.55
CA ASP A 10 -12.58 -21.28 33.81
C ASP A 10 -12.74 -22.51 34.70
N ASN A 11 -12.67 -23.70 34.10
CA ASN A 11 -12.81 -24.96 34.81
C ASN A 11 -11.75 -25.20 35.90
N ARG A 12 -10.61 -24.51 35.88
CA ARG A 12 -9.57 -24.62 36.91
C ARG A 12 -10.01 -23.99 38.24
N THR A 13 -10.88 -22.98 38.19
CA THR A 13 -11.32 -22.20 39.36
C THR A 13 -12.84 -22.23 39.57
N GLY A 14 -13.61 -22.67 38.58
CA GLY A 14 -15.08 -22.63 38.56
C GLY A 14 -15.66 -21.22 38.36
N LYS A 15 -14.83 -20.19 38.16
CA LYS A 15 -15.29 -18.81 37.99
C LYS A 15 -15.82 -18.58 36.57
N GLN A 16 -16.86 -17.77 36.49
CA GLN A 16 -17.42 -17.27 35.24
C GLN A 16 -17.02 -15.82 35.01
N TYR A 17 -16.76 -15.50 33.75
CA TYR A 17 -16.37 -14.18 33.28
C TYR A 17 -17.24 -13.83 32.09
N GLU A 18 -17.67 -12.57 32.00
CA GLU A 18 -18.36 -12.05 30.82
C GLU A 18 -17.44 -11.05 30.12
N ILE A 19 -17.22 -11.26 28.83
CA ILE A 19 -16.37 -10.40 27.98
C ILE A 19 -17.25 -9.81 26.88
N ALA A 20 -17.07 -8.53 26.58
CA ALA A 20 -17.82 -7.87 25.51
C ALA A 20 -17.34 -8.35 24.13
N ILE A 21 -18.29 -8.56 23.22
CA ILE A 21 -18.01 -8.77 21.80
C ILE A 21 -18.18 -7.42 21.10
N THR A 22 -17.15 -6.98 20.39
CA THR A 22 -17.17 -5.73 19.59
C THR A 22 -16.64 -6.04 18.20
N ASP A 23 -17.34 -5.60 17.15
CA ASP A 23 -16.96 -5.84 15.75
C ASP A 23 -16.77 -7.34 15.42
N GLY A 24 -17.51 -8.23 16.10
CA GLY A 24 -17.39 -9.68 15.94
C GLY A 24 -16.13 -10.31 16.58
N ALA A 25 -15.37 -9.54 17.37
CA ALA A 25 -14.19 -10.02 18.08
C ALA A 25 -14.26 -9.71 19.58
N ILE A 26 -13.48 -10.45 20.37
CA ILE A 26 -13.21 -10.10 21.78
C ILE A 26 -11.94 -9.26 21.86
N HIS A 27 -11.87 -8.35 22.83
CA HIS A 27 -10.64 -7.63 23.11
C HIS A 27 -9.69 -8.54 23.90
N ALA A 28 -8.61 -9.02 23.27
CA ALA A 28 -7.70 -10.01 23.86
C ALA A 28 -7.16 -9.66 25.27
N PRO A 29 -6.84 -8.38 25.60
CA PRO A 29 -6.46 -7.98 26.96
C PRO A 29 -7.51 -8.28 28.03
N ASP A 30 -8.79 -8.43 27.67
CA ASP A 30 -9.85 -8.77 28.62
C ASP A 30 -9.68 -10.19 29.18
N LEU A 31 -8.91 -11.07 28.53
CA LEU A 31 -8.56 -12.39 29.05
C LEU A 31 -7.64 -12.31 30.29
N LEU A 32 -6.93 -11.20 30.51
CA LEU A 32 -6.02 -11.02 31.64
C LEU A 32 -6.74 -11.04 33.01
N GLN A 33 -8.05 -10.81 33.02
CA GLN A 33 -8.86 -10.93 34.23
C GLN A 33 -9.03 -12.39 34.72
N ILE A 34 -8.80 -13.36 33.83
CA ILE A 34 -8.95 -14.79 34.11
C ILE A 34 -7.66 -15.30 34.75
N LYS A 35 -7.72 -15.58 36.05
CA LYS A 35 -6.55 -15.89 36.89
C LYS A 35 -6.79 -17.12 37.75
N THR A 36 -5.76 -17.95 37.90
CA THR A 36 -5.77 -19.13 38.79
C THR A 36 -5.36 -18.80 40.22
N SER A 37 -4.55 -17.77 40.42
CA SER A 37 -4.14 -17.24 41.73
C SER A 37 -3.93 -15.72 41.66
N PRO A 38 -3.85 -15.01 42.81
CA PRO A 38 -3.62 -13.55 42.80
C PRO A 38 -2.33 -13.12 42.08
N GLU A 39 -1.30 -13.97 42.11
CA GLU A 39 0.00 -13.72 41.49
C GLU A 39 0.07 -14.09 40.00
N ASP A 40 -1.02 -14.67 39.46
CA ASP A 40 -1.11 -15.01 38.05
C ASP A 40 -1.21 -13.74 37.19
N PHE A 41 -0.46 -13.69 36.10
CA PHE A 41 -0.50 -12.57 35.15
C PHE A 41 -1.88 -12.45 34.50
N GLY A 42 -2.53 -13.60 34.25
CA GLY A 42 -3.79 -13.70 33.53
C GLY A 42 -3.66 -14.53 32.26
N LEU A 43 -4.81 -14.99 31.74
CA LEU A 43 -4.85 -15.81 30.53
C LEU A 43 -4.43 -15.00 29.30
N LEU A 44 -3.59 -15.61 28.46
CA LEU A 44 -3.14 -15.05 27.18
C LEU A 44 -3.79 -15.80 26.01
N SER A 45 -4.12 -15.08 24.95
CA SER A 45 -4.46 -15.69 23.67
C SER A 45 -3.20 -16.22 22.98
N TYR A 46 -3.21 -17.48 22.55
CA TYR A 46 -2.14 -18.07 21.75
C TYR A 46 -2.64 -18.36 20.33
N ASP A 47 -2.32 -17.45 19.39
CA ASP A 47 -2.73 -17.53 18.00
C ASP A 47 -1.54 -17.25 17.05
N PRO A 48 -0.69 -18.25 16.78
CA PRO A 48 0.44 -18.10 15.88
C PRO A 48 0.01 -17.63 14.48
N ALA A 49 0.68 -16.59 13.98
CA ALA A 49 0.39 -15.92 12.71
C ALA A 49 -0.97 -15.18 12.64
N TYR A 50 -1.61 -14.89 13.78
CA TYR A 50 -2.82 -14.06 13.87
C TYR A 50 -3.99 -14.56 13.01
N LYS A 51 -4.14 -15.88 12.84
CA LYS A 51 -5.15 -16.46 11.95
C LYS A 51 -6.58 -16.16 12.39
N ASN A 52 -6.78 -15.93 13.69
CA ASN A 52 -8.06 -15.60 14.29
C ASN A 52 -7.96 -14.35 15.20
N THR A 53 -7.03 -13.44 14.89
CA THR A 53 -6.82 -12.21 15.64
C THR A 53 -6.96 -10.99 14.73
N ALA A 54 -8.00 -10.20 14.94
CA ALA A 54 -8.14 -8.89 14.32
C ALA A 54 -7.20 -7.88 14.99
N SER A 55 -6.21 -7.36 14.26
CA SER A 55 -5.17 -6.48 14.81
C SER A 55 -5.50 -4.98 14.72
N CYS A 56 -6.41 -4.61 13.82
CA CYS A 56 -6.83 -3.23 13.64
C CYS A 56 -8.27 -3.13 13.12
N ARG A 57 -8.87 -1.95 13.30
CA ARG A 57 -10.08 -1.55 12.58
C ARG A 57 -9.66 -0.87 11.28
N SER A 58 -10.26 -1.29 10.17
CA SER A 58 -10.01 -0.69 8.86
C SER A 58 -11.33 -0.45 8.13
N ALA A 59 -11.37 0.64 7.38
CA ALA A 59 -12.45 0.97 6.46
C ALA A 59 -11.94 1.08 5.00
N ILE A 60 -10.78 0.46 4.71
CA ILE A 60 -10.10 0.56 3.41
C ILE A 60 -10.62 -0.52 2.46
N THR A 61 -10.44 -1.79 2.82
CA THR A 61 -10.74 -2.92 1.93
C THR A 61 -11.54 -3.99 2.66
N LEU A 62 -12.52 -4.56 1.96
CA LEU A 62 -13.29 -5.71 2.42
C LEU A 62 -13.03 -6.89 1.49
N ILE A 63 -12.71 -8.05 2.07
CA ILE A 63 -12.51 -9.31 1.36
C ILE A 63 -13.44 -10.35 1.97
N ASP A 64 -14.30 -10.96 1.15
CA ASP A 64 -15.03 -12.19 1.48
C ASP A 64 -14.62 -13.26 0.46
N GLY A 65 -13.59 -14.02 0.82
CA GLY A 65 -13.00 -15.04 -0.05
C GLY A 65 -13.95 -16.20 -0.37
N ALA A 66 -14.93 -16.48 0.50
CA ALA A 66 -15.92 -17.53 0.26
C ALA A 66 -16.93 -17.13 -0.84
N LYS A 67 -17.24 -15.83 -0.94
CA LYS A 67 -18.13 -15.27 -1.96
C LYS A 67 -17.39 -14.66 -3.15
N GLY A 68 -16.05 -14.61 -3.12
CA GLY A 68 -15.23 -13.98 -4.14
C GLY A 68 -15.43 -12.46 -4.21
N ILE A 69 -15.68 -11.79 -3.08
CA ILE A 69 -15.90 -10.35 -3.04
C ILE A 69 -14.62 -9.65 -2.62
N LEU A 70 -14.20 -8.68 -3.43
CA LEU A 70 -13.17 -7.68 -3.08
C LEU A 70 -13.74 -6.29 -3.31
N ARG A 71 -13.65 -5.42 -2.29
CA ARG A 71 -14.13 -4.04 -2.38
C ARG A 71 -13.14 -3.05 -1.79
N TYR A 72 -12.85 -1.99 -2.54
CA TYR A 72 -12.12 -0.82 -2.03
C TYR A 72 -13.12 0.26 -1.66
N ARG A 73 -13.11 0.70 -0.39
CA ARG A 73 -14.04 1.70 0.16
C ARG A 73 -15.52 1.42 -0.16
N GLY A 74 -15.88 0.14 -0.28
CA GLY A 74 -17.23 -0.31 -0.62
C GLY A 74 -17.51 -0.53 -2.11
N TYR A 75 -16.67 -0.04 -3.02
CA TYR A 75 -16.79 -0.24 -4.46
C TYR A 75 -16.28 -1.63 -4.86
N PRO A 76 -17.04 -2.43 -5.63
CA PRO A 76 -16.57 -3.68 -6.21
C PRO A 76 -15.34 -3.50 -7.09
N ILE A 77 -14.37 -4.42 -6.98
CA ILE A 77 -13.11 -4.31 -7.72
C ILE A 77 -13.30 -4.33 -9.24
N GLU A 78 -14.27 -5.08 -9.73
CA GLU A 78 -14.61 -5.19 -11.15
C GLU A 78 -15.03 -3.83 -11.74
N GLN A 79 -15.78 -3.03 -10.99
CA GLN A 79 -16.19 -1.69 -11.42
C GLN A 79 -14.98 -0.75 -11.49
N LEU A 80 -14.11 -0.79 -10.49
CA LEU A 80 -12.90 0.04 -10.46
C LEU A 80 -11.94 -0.34 -11.60
N ALA A 81 -11.77 -1.63 -11.89
CA ALA A 81 -10.93 -2.10 -12.98
C ALA A 81 -11.47 -1.72 -14.38
N GLU A 82 -12.78 -1.67 -14.55
CA GLU A 82 -13.42 -1.34 -15.82
C GLU A 82 -13.54 0.19 -16.05
N GLU A 83 -13.81 0.97 -15.01
CA GLU A 83 -14.24 2.36 -15.16
C GLU A 83 -13.24 3.38 -14.60
N SER A 84 -12.22 2.95 -13.85
CA SER A 84 -11.31 3.86 -13.15
C SER A 84 -9.85 3.73 -13.58
N THR A 85 -9.06 4.72 -13.19
CA THR A 85 -7.60 4.75 -13.31
C THR A 85 -6.93 4.38 -11.99
N PHE A 86 -5.70 3.91 -12.06
CA PHE A 86 -4.91 3.63 -10.84
C PHE A 86 -4.79 4.87 -9.94
N LEU A 87 -4.67 6.08 -10.50
CA LEU A 87 -4.54 7.30 -9.70
C LEU A 87 -5.82 7.67 -8.96
N GLU A 88 -7.00 7.45 -9.57
CA GLU A 88 -8.28 7.59 -8.87
C GLU A 88 -8.43 6.57 -7.75
N VAL A 89 -8.07 5.31 -8.00
CA VAL A 89 -8.12 4.25 -6.98
C VAL A 89 -7.13 4.54 -5.84
N ALA A 90 -5.93 5.03 -6.14
CA ALA A 90 -4.97 5.46 -5.12
C ALA A 90 -5.54 6.61 -4.28
N PHE A 91 -6.19 7.59 -4.90
CA PHE A 91 -6.89 8.67 -4.19
C PHE A 91 -8.01 8.12 -3.30
N LEU A 92 -8.86 7.23 -3.84
CA LEU A 92 -9.94 6.58 -3.10
C LEU A 92 -9.43 5.84 -1.86
N LEU A 93 -8.38 5.04 -1.99
CA LEU A 93 -7.81 4.28 -0.89
C LEU A 93 -7.25 5.21 0.20
N LEU A 94 -6.62 6.33 -0.17
CA LEU A 94 -6.03 7.28 0.77
C LEU A 94 -7.04 8.22 1.41
N LYS A 95 -8.02 8.72 0.65
CA LYS A 95 -8.95 9.78 1.05
C LYS A 95 -10.32 9.27 1.49
N GLY A 96 -10.68 8.05 1.12
CA GLY A 96 -11.94 7.41 1.48
C GLY A 96 -13.06 7.58 0.47
N GLU A 97 -12.94 8.52 -0.46
CA GLU A 97 -13.94 8.82 -1.48
C GLU A 97 -13.27 9.04 -2.85
N LEU A 98 -14.02 8.83 -3.94
CA LEU A 98 -13.53 9.12 -5.29
C LEU A 98 -13.34 10.64 -5.47
N PRO A 99 -12.30 11.07 -6.19
CA PRO A 99 -12.07 12.49 -6.41
C PRO A 99 -13.12 13.07 -7.37
N ASN A 100 -13.52 14.32 -7.14
CA ASN A 100 -14.13 15.13 -8.20
C ASN A 100 -13.07 15.60 -9.20
N GLU A 101 -13.50 16.18 -10.33
CA GLU A 101 -12.61 16.61 -11.42
C GLU A 101 -11.48 17.54 -10.93
N ALA A 102 -11.79 18.56 -10.12
CA ALA A 102 -10.79 19.49 -9.62
C ALA A 102 -9.78 18.82 -8.67
N GLN A 103 -10.26 17.91 -7.82
CA GLN A 103 -9.40 17.11 -6.93
C GLN A 103 -8.49 16.18 -7.74
N TYR A 104 -9.04 15.52 -8.76
CA TYR A 104 -8.29 14.61 -9.61
C TYR A 104 -7.21 15.34 -10.39
N SER A 105 -7.53 16.46 -11.06
CA SER A 105 -6.54 17.24 -11.80
C SER A 105 -5.41 17.75 -10.90
N LYS A 106 -5.73 18.16 -9.66
CA LYS A 106 -4.71 18.56 -8.69
C LYS A 106 -3.82 17.37 -8.29
N TRP A 107 -4.44 16.24 -7.95
CA TRP A 107 -3.75 15.02 -7.55
C TRP A 107 -2.81 14.49 -8.63
N GLU A 108 -3.31 14.39 -9.86
CA GLU A 108 -2.53 13.97 -11.02
C GLU A 108 -1.37 14.93 -11.30
N ASN A 109 -1.60 16.23 -11.20
CA ASN A 109 -0.55 17.24 -11.37
C ASN A 109 0.53 17.10 -10.30
N GLU A 110 0.15 16.98 -9.02
CA GLU A 110 1.08 16.83 -7.91
C GLU A 110 1.95 15.58 -8.07
N ILE A 111 1.37 14.45 -8.47
CA ILE A 111 2.12 13.21 -8.72
C ILE A 111 3.07 13.38 -9.91
N THR A 112 2.57 13.88 -11.04
CA THR A 112 3.36 14.02 -12.28
C THR A 112 4.61 14.86 -12.06
N HIS A 113 4.51 15.93 -11.26
CA HIS A 113 5.63 16.84 -10.98
C HIS A 113 6.59 16.34 -9.88
N HIS A 114 6.27 15.23 -9.22
CA HIS A 114 7.14 14.59 -8.23
C HIS A 114 7.79 13.29 -8.73
N THR A 115 7.67 12.95 -10.01
CA THR A 115 8.20 11.71 -10.60
C THR A 115 9.73 11.64 -10.65
N PHE A 116 10.41 12.78 -10.76
CA PHE A 116 11.87 12.86 -10.77
C PHE A 116 12.45 12.47 -9.42
N VAL A 117 13.42 11.55 -9.42
CA VAL A 117 14.21 11.23 -8.22
C VAL A 117 15.54 11.98 -8.27
N HIS A 118 16.15 12.19 -7.10
CA HIS A 118 17.43 12.89 -7.02
C HIS A 118 18.53 12.08 -7.75
N GLU A 119 19.43 12.74 -8.48
CA GLU A 119 20.51 12.09 -9.28
C GLU A 119 21.40 11.14 -8.47
N TYR A 120 21.55 11.36 -7.17
CA TYR A 120 22.29 10.41 -6.32
C TYR A 120 21.59 9.06 -6.17
N VAL A 121 20.26 9.00 -6.32
CA VAL A 121 19.53 7.72 -6.39
C VAL A 121 19.95 6.97 -7.65
N LEU A 122 20.04 7.67 -8.79
CA LEU A 122 20.53 7.10 -10.05
C LEU A 122 21.96 6.56 -9.88
N ARG A 123 22.88 7.38 -9.37
CA ARG A 123 24.28 6.98 -9.13
C ARG A 123 24.41 5.83 -8.13
N SER A 124 23.50 5.73 -7.17
CA SER A 124 23.49 4.60 -6.23
C SER A 124 23.16 3.27 -6.90
N MET A 125 22.43 3.29 -8.03
CA MET A 125 22.12 2.09 -8.79
C MET A 125 23.38 1.42 -9.37
N ASP A 126 24.39 2.23 -9.73
CA ASP A 126 25.68 1.74 -10.24
C ASP A 126 26.45 0.92 -9.20
N GLY A 127 26.11 1.06 -7.90
CA GLY A 127 26.66 0.24 -6.83
C GLY A 127 26.10 -1.18 -6.76
N PHE A 128 24.99 -1.48 -7.43
CA PHE A 128 24.45 -2.84 -7.48
C PHE A 128 25.08 -3.66 -8.59
N LEU A 129 25.33 -4.94 -8.31
CA LEU A 129 25.66 -5.91 -9.34
C LEU A 129 24.56 -5.97 -10.41
N TYR A 130 24.95 -6.22 -11.66
CA TYR A 130 24.04 -6.24 -12.80
C TYR A 130 22.91 -7.27 -12.60
N ASP A 131 23.23 -8.44 -12.04
CA ASP A 131 22.32 -9.55 -11.75
C ASP A 131 21.61 -9.48 -10.40
N ALA A 132 21.86 -8.44 -9.59
CA ALA A 132 21.16 -8.29 -8.32
C ALA A 132 19.64 -8.23 -8.53
N HIS A 133 18.90 -8.91 -7.65
CA HIS A 133 17.46 -9.02 -7.76
C HIS A 133 16.79 -7.63 -7.72
N MET A 134 15.82 -7.38 -8.62
CA MET A 134 15.20 -6.06 -8.79
C MET A 134 14.59 -5.52 -7.50
N MET A 135 13.96 -6.39 -6.70
CA MET A 135 13.43 -5.99 -5.39
C MET A 135 14.52 -5.54 -4.42
N GLY A 136 15.72 -6.12 -4.46
CA GLY A 136 16.84 -5.70 -3.62
C GLY A 136 17.29 -4.28 -3.97
N LYS A 137 17.41 -3.99 -5.28
CA LYS A 137 17.73 -2.64 -5.80
C LYS A 137 16.65 -1.64 -5.39
N LEU A 138 15.38 -1.98 -5.63
CA LEU A 138 14.24 -1.11 -5.31
C LEU A 138 14.15 -0.78 -3.81
N VAL A 139 14.26 -1.79 -2.94
CA VAL A 139 14.20 -1.60 -1.48
C VAL A 139 15.36 -0.73 -1.01
N ALA A 140 16.58 -0.97 -1.48
CA ALA A 140 17.74 -0.18 -1.10
C ALA A 140 17.64 1.27 -1.61
N SER A 141 17.18 1.50 -2.83
CA SER A 141 16.96 2.85 -3.37
C SER A 141 15.84 3.59 -2.63
N LEU A 142 14.73 2.92 -2.31
CA LEU A 142 13.65 3.50 -1.50
C LEU A 142 14.11 3.83 -0.08
N ALA A 143 14.89 2.95 0.56
CA ALA A 143 15.49 3.22 1.87
C ALA A 143 16.44 4.42 1.80
N GLY A 144 17.29 4.49 0.78
CA GLY A 144 18.17 5.63 0.52
C GLY A 144 17.41 6.94 0.33
N LEU A 145 16.20 6.89 -0.25
CA LEU A 145 15.35 8.06 -0.46
C LEU A 145 15.03 8.81 0.84
N SER A 146 14.95 8.10 1.98
CA SER A 146 14.74 8.71 3.30
C SER A 146 15.81 9.74 3.69
N THR A 147 17.04 9.58 3.18
CA THR A 147 18.17 10.49 3.47
C THR A 147 18.03 11.86 2.78
N PHE A 148 17.26 11.93 1.68
CA PHE A 148 16.99 13.17 0.96
C PHE A 148 15.83 13.96 1.57
N TYR A 149 15.09 13.36 2.50
CA TYR A 149 13.90 13.95 3.12
C TYR A 149 14.04 13.98 4.65
N PRO A 150 14.88 14.84 5.23
CA PRO A 150 15.12 14.86 6.68
C PRO A 150 13.86 15.16 7.51
N LYS A 151 12.87 15.86 6.94
CA LYS A 151 11.57 16.12 7.55
C LYS A 151 10.72 14.85 7.74
N SER A 152 11.01 13.76 7.03
CA SER A 152 10.27 12.49 7.12
C SER A 152 10.24 11.86 8.51
N LYS A 153 11.14 12.30 9.41
CA LYS A 153 11.14 11.91 10.83
C LYS A 153 9.91 12.42 11.59
N ALA A 154 9.24 13.47 11.11
CA ALA A 154 8.05 14.04 11.73
C ALA A 154 6.78 13.23 11.39
N VAL A 155 6.75 11.94 11.71
CA VAL A 155 5.68 11.00 11.32
C VAL A 155 4.29 11.38 11.82
N ARG A 156 4.21 12.18 12.89
CA ARG A 156 2.94 12.65 13.46
C ARG A 156 2.39 13.89 12.75
N ASP A 157 3.17 14.60 11.96
CA ASP A 157 2.72 15.76 11.20
C ASP A 157 1.94 15.34 9.94
N ALA A 158 0.70 15.81 9.81
CA ALA A 158 -0.19 15.43 8.72
C ALA A 158 0.27 15.96 7.36
N ALA A 159 0.77 17.20 7.32
CA ALA A 159 1.25 17.81 6.07
C ALA A 159 2.49 17.08 5.54
N THR A 160 3.43 16.75 6.42
CA THR A 160 4.61 15.95 6.07
C THR A 160 4.22 14.56 5.56
N ARG A 161 3.25 13.89 6.18
CA ARG A 161 2.76 12.59 5.69
C ARG A 161 2.17 12.70 4.29
N GLU A 162 1.32 13.70 4.06
CA GLU A 162 0.68 13.93 2.75
C GLU A 162 1.72 14.15 1.64
N GLU A 163 2.71 15.01 1.90
CA GLU A 163 3.80 15.27 0.97
C GLU A 163 4.60 13.99 0.64
N HIS A 164 4.83 13.14 1.63
CA HIS A 164 5.55 11.88 1.42
C HIS A 164 4.73 10.81 0.71
N ILE A 165 3.41 10.77 0.92
CA ILE A 165 2.50 9.89 0.17
C ILE A 165 2.57 10.21 -1.32
N VAL A 166 2.42 11.49 -1.69
CA VAL A 166 2.55 11.94 -3.10
C VAL A 166 3.90 11.55 -3.67
N LYS A 167 4.99 11.81 -2.94
CA LYS A 167 6.35 11.49 -3.39
C LYS A 167 6.60 10.01 -3.60
N ILE A 168 6.10 9.14 -2.72
CA ILE A 168 6.30 7.69 -2.85
C ILE A 168 5.54 7.17 -4.06
N ILE A 169 4.26 7.56 -4.23
CA ILE A 169 3.47 7.17 -5.40
C ILE A 169 4.15 7.65 -6.69
N ALA A 170 4.58 8.91 -6.74
CA ALA A 170 5.22 9.48 -7.93
C ALA A 170 6.56 8.82 -8.30
N LYS A 171 7.38 8.46 -7.29
CA LYS A 171 8.77 8.01 -7.52
C LYS A 171 8.91 6.50 -7.64
N MET A 172 7.93 5.72 -7.15
CA MET A 172 7.97 4.26 -7.21
C MET A 172 8.14 3.73 -8.64
N PRO A 173 7.38 4.22 -9.65
CA PRO A 173 7.56 3.77 -11.03
C PRO A 173 8.96 4.07 -11.57
N THR A 174 9.52 5.24 -11.26
CA THR A 174 10.87 5.64 -11.70
C THR A 174 11.92 4.70 -11.14
N MET A 175 11.90 4.43 -9.83
CA MET A 175 12.87 3.52 -9.19
C MET A 175 12.70 2.07 -9.67
N ALA A 176 11.47 1.61 -9.88
CA ALA A 176 11.19 0.27 -10.40
C ALA A 176 11.68 0.13 -11.85
N ALA A 177 11.41 1.11 -12.71
CA ALA A 177 11.84 1.09 -14.10
C ALA A 177 13.37 1.14 -14.21
N TRP A 178 14.03 1.96 -13.39
CA TRP A 178 15.48 2.00 -13.35
C TRP A 178 16.08 0.69 -12.84
N SER A 179 15.50 0.07 -11.81
CA SER A 179 15.93 -1.24 -11.33
C SER A 179 15.86 -2.31 -12.43
N PHE A 180 14.79 -2.30 -13.24
CA PHE A 180 14.64 -3.18 -14.40
C PHE A 180 15.69 -2.89 -15.48
N ARG A 181 15.86 -1.63 -15.87
CA ARG A 181 16.84 -1.26 -16.91
C ARG A 181 18.27 -1.56 -16.51
N HIS A 182 18.62 -1.38 -15.24
CA HIS A 182 19.92 -1.76 -14.70
C HIS A 182 20.18 -3.26 -14.90
N SER A 183 19.21 -4.11 -14.55
CA SER A 183 19.30 -5.55 -14.79
C SER A 183 19.42 -5.93 -16.27
N MET A 184 18.89 -5.08 -17.17
CA MET A 184 18.97 -5.27 -18.63
C MET A 184 20.21 -4.61 -19.26
N GLY A 185 21.05 -3.91 -18.49
CA GLY A 185 22.18 -3.13 -19.01
C GLY A 185 21.77 -1.97 -19.94
N ARG A 186 20.56 -1.42 -19.76
CA ARG A 186 20.02 -0.35 -20.62
C ARG A 186 20.25 1.03 -20.00
N PRO A 187 20.52 2.08 -20.80
CA PRO A 187 20.60 3.46 -20.31
C PRO A 187 19.29 3.87 -19.63
N TYR A 188 19.32 4.63 -18.54
CA TYR A 188 18.12 5.06 -17.83
C TYR A 188 17.31 6.11 -18.61
N ILE A 189 15.98 5.98 -18.60
CA ILE A 189 15.05 6.97 -19.19
C ILE A 189 14.34 7.70 -18.05
N TYR A 190 14.23 9.02 -18.20
CA TYR A 190 13.53 9.88 -17.26
C TYR A 190 12.01 9.90 -17.51
N PRO A 191 11.22 10.29 -16.49
CA PRO A 191 9.80 10.55 -16.64
C PRO A 191 9.50 11.58 -17.74
N ASP A 192 8.38 11.39 -18.45
CA ASP A 192 7.79 12.33 -19.39
C ASP A 192 6.41 12.77 -18.87
N ASN A 193 6.29 14.06 -18.55
CA ASN A 193 5.07 14.64 -17.97
C ASN A 193 3.91 14.74 -18.98
N SER A 194 4.14 14.46 -20.26
CA SER A 194 3.08 14.43 -21.28
C SER A 194 2.35 13.07 -21.36
N LEU A 195 2.83 12.06 -20.63
CA LEU A 195 2.25 10.72 -20.60
C LEU A 195 1.44 10.50 -19.31
N SER A 196 0.47 9.58 -19.37
CA SER A 196 -0.26 9.13 -18.18
C SER A 196 0.69 8.43 -17.19
N TYR A 197 0.23 8.18 -15.96
CA TYR A 197 1.01 7.45 -14.96
C TYR A 197 1.53 6.08 -15.49
N CYS A 198 0.65 5.29 -16.10
CA CYS A 198 1.00 3.97 -16.65
C CYS A 198 1.81 4.09 -17.95
N GLY A 199 1.44 5.02 -18.83
CA GLY A 199 2.17 5.29 -20.07
C GLY A 199 3.61 5.75 -19.81
N ASN A 200 3.81 6.56 -18.78
CA ASN A 200 5.12 7.02 -18.35
C ASN A 200 5.97 5.88 -17.78
N PHE A 201 5.38 4.95 -17.02
CA PHE A 201 6.11 3.76 -16.57
C PHE A 201 6.55 2.89 -17.76
N LEU A 202 5.69 2.67 -18.75
CA LEU A 202 6.03 1.95 -19.99
C LEU A 202 7.13 2.65 -20.78
N ASN A 203 7.08 3.98 -20.89
CA ASN A 203 8.14 4.79 -21.48
C ASN A 203 9.49 4.53 -20.78
N MET A 204 9.50 4.60 -19.45
CA MET A 204 10.73 4.35 -18.69
C MET A 204 11.24 2.91 -18.85
N LEU A 205 10.37 1.92 -19.02
CA LEU A 205 10.80 0.52 -19.22
C LEU A 205 11.32 0.24 -20.64
N PHE A 206 10.62 0.74 -21.66
CA PHE A 206 10.73 0.20 -23.02
C PHE A 206 11.21 1.19 -24.07
N ARG A 207 11.30 2.50 -23.77
CA ARG A 207 11.89 3.45 -24.70
C ARG A 207 13.36 3.11 -24.96
N MET A 208 13.68 2.90 -26.24
CA MET A 208 15.03 2.57 -26.71
C MET A 208 15.71 3.78 -27.34
N GLY A 209 15.51 4.03 -28.64
CA GLY A 209 16.17 5.10 -29.40
C GLY A 209 15.22 6.11 -30.03
N GLU A 210 13.92 5.94 -29.88
CA GLU A 210 12.95 6.81 -30.53
C GLU A 210 12.89 8.22 -29.88
N PRO A 211 12.70 9.27 -30.70
CA PRO A 211 12.60 10.65 -30.20
C PRO A 211 11.44 10.86 -29.24
N LYS A 212 10.30 10.17 -29.48
CA LYS A 212 9.11 10.22 -28.63
C LYS A 212 8.52 8.83 -28.49
N TYR A 213 8.38 8.37 -27.24
CA TYR A 213 7.72 7.10 -26.93
C TYR A 213 6.21 7.31 -26.99
N THR A 214 5.50 6.42 -27.68
CA THR A 214 4.04 6.38 -27.65
C THR A 214 3.62 5.04 -27.06
N PRO A 215 3.03 5.01 -25.85
CA PRO A 215 2.61 3.76 -25.24
C PRO A 215 1.58 3.06 -26.11
N ASN A 216 1.68 1.73 -26.22
CA ASN A 216 0.63 0.95 -26.84
C ASN A 216 -0.61 1.02 -25.93
N PRO A 217 -1.77 1.49 -26.43
CA PRO A 217 -2.96 1.71 -25.59
C PRO A 217 -3.46 0.42 -24.93
N ILE A 218 -3.24 -0.75 -25.55
CA ILE A 218 -3.60 -2.05 -24.96
C ILE A 218 -2.72 -2.35 -23.74
N LEU A 219 -1.41 -2.12 -23.85
CA LEU A 219 -0.46 -2.36 -22.75
C LEU A 219 -0.66 -1.36 -21.62
N GLU A 220 -0.91 -0.11 -21.95
CA GLU A 220 -1.19 0.95 -20.98
C GLU A 220 -2.47 0.64 -20.18
N ARG A 221 -3.54 0.22 -20.88
CA ARG A 221 -4.79 -0.19 -20.23
C ARG A 221 -4.59 -1.43 -19.37
N ALA A 222 -3.88 -2.45 -19.87
CA ALA A 222 -3.61 -3.65 -19.10
C ALA A 222 -2.83 -3.35 -17.82
N LEU A 223 -1.82 -2.47 -17.90
CA LEU A 223 -1.04 -2.06 -16.74
C LEU A 223 -1.88 -1.27 -15.73
N ASN A 224 -2.75 -0.37 -16.20
CA ASN A 224 -3.68 0.36 -15.33
C ASN A 224 -4.57 -0.60 -14.53
N VAL A 225 -5.16 -1.58 -15.20
CA VAL A 225 -5.98 -2.61 -14.54
C VAL A 225 -5.16 -3.43 -13.55
N LEU A 226 -3.95 -3.87 -13.94
CA LEU A 226 -3.07 -4.62 -13.04
C LEU A 226 -2.72 -3.81 -11.78
N PHE A 227 -2.42 -2.52 -11.91
CA PHE A 227 -2.12 -1.67 -10.76
C PHE A 227 -3.34 -1.48 -9.85
N ILE A 228 -4.56 -1.38 -10.40
CA ILE A 228 -5.80 -1.34 -9.60
C ILE A 228 -5.99 -2.65 -8.83
N LEU A 229 -5.84 -3.78 -9.52
CA LEU A 229 -6.00 -5.11 -8.91
C LEU A 229 -4.97 -5.42 -7.81
N HIS A 230 -3.85 -4.71 -7.79
CA HIS A 230 -2.79 -4.86 -6.77
C HIS A 230 -2.61 -3.61 -5.91
N ALA A 231 -3.58 -2.68 -5.94
CA ALA A 231 -3.51 -1.44 -5.18
C ALA A 231 -3.63 -1.71 -3.66
N ASP A 232 -4.49 -2.67 -3.27
CA ASP A 232 -4.56 -3.23 -1.93
C ASP A 232 -5.02 -4.70 -1.98
N HIS A 233 -4.22 -5.58 -1.36
CA HIS A 233 -4.26 -7.05 -1.43
C HIS A 233 -4.28 -7.67 -2.84
#